data_AF-D8F2N5-F1
#
_entry.id   AF-D8F2N5-F1
#
_cell.length_a   1.000
_cell.length_b   1.000
_cell.length_c   1.000
_cell.angle_alpha   90.00
_cell.angle_beta   90.00
_cell.angle_gamma   90.00
#
_symmetry.space_group_name_H-M   'P 1'
#
loop_
_entity.id
_entity.type
_entity.pdbx_description
1 polymer ?
#
loop_
_entity_poly.entity_id
_entity_poly.type
_entity_poly.pdbx_seq_one_letter_code
_entity_poly.pdbx_strand_id
1 'polypeptide(L)'
;MKTRLREFFRQEYGNGPKNATYLNCIIYQKYMLTSLLFPFDAIQPSELLSRYSDWIYFFVVFAFFVSIAGITLRKHFSKAYLKPLIFSVAMFFTIGVFKYRQSLKAIFEGWGILGAILLVFITATIPYGLCRGFGMTGKKAFYLTYVLFYILSWVKFPEIYYELAERNLGLVNLALLVLCIFSVYKMIKSVKSPKRMAEDLNRANPFKPDIEHELSVQNKEKQMLKRRAGKITAGELHSLDGIASELAEIQRIVEWRKNSLGADERQRISQILRAISKNEALFKGAALELARSFKGIEIMDTSELDELKKRLERVSGKEKHVLQKVINREKEKIRIERAVVDFNAKTDQYLNSLNASLGAASAKMETGYPYDALSHIVRARIIVKDLKEMIKEVDAVENRLLQLINLERKLLKKERRIS
;
A
#
# COMPACT_ATOMS: atom_id res chain seq x y z
N MET A 1 -52.25 -23.70 28.43
CA MET A 1 -53.25 -23.05 27.55
C MET A 1 -54.25 -24.04 26.94
N LYS A 2 -53.78 -25.17 26.37
CA LYS A 2 -54.63 -26.24 25.78
C LYS A 2 -55.63 -26.87 26.77
N THR A 3 -55.30 -26.94 28.05
CA THR A 3 -56.15 -27.49 29.13
C THR A 3 -57.23 -26.50 29.59
N ARG A 4 -56.89 -25.20 29.72
CA ARG A 4 -57.86 -24.15 30.11
C ARG A 4 -58.92 -23.89 29.03
N LEU A 5 -58.57 -24.00 27.76
CA LEU A 5 -59.54 -23.89 26.67
C LEU A 5 -60.53 -25.08 26.64
N ARG A 6 -60.12 -26.29 27.06
CA ARG A 6 -61.05 -27.43 27.14
C ARG A 6 -62.10 -27.28 28.25
N GLU A 7 -61.73 -26.67 29.37
CA GLU A 7 -62.67 -26.47 30.48
C GLU A 7 -63.69 -25.36 30.17
N PHE A 8 -63.26 -24.27 29.52
CA PHE A 8 -64.15 -23.17 29.11
C PHE A 8 -65.25 -23.67 28.15
N PHE A 9 -64.89 -24.46 27.13
CA PHE A 9 -65.87 -24.99 26.17
C PHE A 9 -66.77 -26.10 26.73
N ARG A 10 -66.31 -26.82 27.77
CA ARG A 10 -67.12 -27.85 28.45
C ARG A 10 -68.22 -27.22 29.32
N GLN A 11 -68.03 -25.99 29.78
CA GLN A 11 -68.99 -25.28 30.63
C GLN A 11 -70.10 -24.59 29.82
N GLU A 12 -69.83 -24.23 28.57
CA GLU A 12 -70.74 -23.42 27.74
C GLU A 12 -71.60 -24.24 26.76
N TYR A 13 -71.24 -25.51 26.49
CA TYR A 13 -71.98 -26.40 25.59
C TYR A 13 -72.22 -27.76 26.25
N GLY A 14 -73.42 -27.94 26.81
CA GLY A 14 -73.85 -29.17 27.49
C GLY A 14 -73.73 -30.43 26.62
N ASN A 15 -73.58 -31.58 27.29
CA ASN A 15 -73.32 -32.94 26.78
C ASN A 15 -74.37 -33.45 25.74
N GLY A 16 -74.32 -32.92 24.52
CA GLY A 16 -75.05 -33.45 23.37
C GLY A 16 -74.11 -34.20 22.42
N PRO A 17 -74.30 -35.52 22.18
CA PRO A 17 -73.38 -36.33 21.36
C PRO A 17 -73.33 -35.98 19.86
N LYS A 18 -74.11 -34.98 19.40
CA LYS A 18 -74.14 -34.53 18.00
C LYS A 18 -73.26 -33.29 17.71
N ASN A 19 -72.71 -32.63 18.73
CA ASN A 19 -71.93 -31.40 18.55
C ASN A 19 -70.40 -31.61 18.54
N ALA A 20 -69.93 -32.79 18.95
CA ALA A 20 -68.49 -33.10 18.94
C ALA A 20 -67.90 -33.17 17.52
N THR A 21 -68.70 -33.61 16.54
CA THR A 21 -68.26 -33.74 15.14
C THR A 21 -68.10 -32.37 14.47
N TYR A 22 -69.00 -31.42 14.76
CA TYR A 22 -68.93 -30.06 14.22
C TYR A 22 -67.79 -29.24 14.83
N LEU A 23 -67.51 -29.38 16.13
CA LEU A 23 -66.37 -28.71 16.77
C LEU A 23 -65.03 -29.20 16.22
N ASN A 24 -64.89 -30.51 15.99
CA ASN A 24 -63.68 -31.04 15.36
C ASN A 24 -63.52 -30.50 13.93
N CYS A 25 -64.59 -30.39 13.14
CA CYS A 25 -64.51 -29.85 11.79
C CYS A 25 -64.05 -28.38 11.76
N ILE A 26 -64.57 -27.53 12.65
CA ILE A 26 -64.16 -26.12 12.75
C ILE A 26 -62.71 -25.99 13.26
N ILE A 27 -62.29 -26.84 14.20
CA ILE A 27 -60.91 -26.87 14.68
C ILE A 27 -59.97 -27.31 13.54
N TYR A 28 -60.29 -28.37 12.82
CA TYR A 28 -59.48 -28.82 11.68
C TYR A 28 -59.43 -27.79 10.55
N GLN A 29 -60.54 -27.11 10.24
CA GLN A 29 -60.57 -26.06 9.23
C GLN A 29 -59.75 -24.83 9.66
N LYS A 30 -59.76 -24.49 10.94
CA LYS A 30 -58.90 -23.42 11.48
C LYS A 30 -57.42 -23.82 11.43
N TYR A 31 -57.04 -25.06 11.77
CA TYR A 31 -55.65 -25.53 11.63
C TYR A 31 -55.19 -25.64 10.17
N MET A 32 -56.08 -26.01 9.26
CA MET A 32 -55.78 -26.12 7.83
C MET A 32 -55.65 -24.76 7.14
N LEU A 33 -56.40 -23.73 7.56
CA LEU A 33 -56.19 -22.37 7.06
C LEU A 33 -54.89 -21.74 7.59
N THR A 34 -54.49 -22.01 8.85
CA THR A 34 -53.23 -21.46 9.38
C THR A 34 -52.00 -22.05 8.68
N SER A 35 -52.03 -23.34 8.33
CA SER A 35 -50.92 -23.98 7.61
C SER A 35 -50.81 -23.55 6.13
N LEU A 36 -51.91 -23.11 5.52
CA LEU A 36 -51.94 -22.60 4.14
C LEU A 36 -51.50 -21.12 4.04
N LEU A 37 -51.72 -20.33 5.11
CA LEU A 37 -51.30 -18.93 5.21
C LEU A 37 -49.84 -18.76 5.67
N PHE A 38 -49.25 -19.76 6.33
CA PHE A 38 -47.85 -19.75 6.77
C PHE A 38 -47.10 -21.01 6.31
N PRO A 39 -46.81 -21.15 5.01
CA PRO A 39 -46.03 -22.29 4.48
C PRO A 39 -44.61 -22.40 5.08
N PHE A 40 -44.15 -21.34 5.76
CA PHE A 40 -42.88 -21.30 6.46
C PHE A 40 -42.92 -21.90 7.88
N ASP A 41 -44.10 -22.17 8.47
CA ASP A 41 -44.18 -22.85 9.78
C ASP A 41 -43.84 -24.36 9.68
N ALA A 42 -43.95 -24.94 8.48
CA ALA A 42 -43.54 -26.32 8.21
C ALA A 42 -42.01 -26.47 8.09
N ILE A 43 -41.32 -25.38 7.75
CA ILE A 43 -39.87 -25.31 7.85
C ILE A 43 -39.63 -24.96 9.32
N GLN A 44 -39.08 -25.88 10.11
CA GLN A 44 -38.56 -25.53 11.43
C GLN A 44 -37.13 -24.99 11.22
N PRO A 45 -36.93 -23.68 11.02
CA PRO A 45 -35.59 -23.13 10.80
C PRO A 45 -34.67 -23.45 11.95
N SER A 46 -35.18 -23.65 13.16
CA SER A 46 -34.44 -24.14 14.33
C SER A 46 -33.80 -25.52 14.12
N GLU A 47 -34.51 -26.45 13.47
CA GLU A 47 -34.02 -27.81 13.22
C GLU A 47 -33.01 -27.83 12.06
N LEU A 48 -33.22 -26.98 11.06
CA LEU A 48 -32.27 -26.80 9.97
C LEU A 48 -31.00 -26.08 10.46
N LEU A 49 -31.14 -25.06 11.32
CA LEU A 49 -30.03 -24.37 11.98
C LEU A 49 -29.26 -25.29 12.93
N SER A 50 -29.92 -26.19 13.66
CA SER A 50 -29.22 -27.13 14.56
C SER A 50 -28.45 -28.19 13.78
N ARG A 51 -29.03 -28.71 12.68
CA ARG A 51 -28.37 -29.71 11.83
C ARG A 51 -27.13 -29.17 11.12
N TYR A 52 -27.16 -27.89 10.74
CA TYR A 52 -26.05 -27.23 10.04
C TYR A 52 -25.27 -26.25 10.93
N SER A 53 -25.48 -26.24 12.25
CA SER A 53 -24.90 -25.23 13.14
C SER A 53 -23.38 -25.18 13.03
N ASP A 54 -22.75 -26.34 12.98
CA ASP A 54 -21.30 -26.49 12.93
C ASP A 54 -20.72 -26.00 11.59
N TRP A 55 -21.42 -26.26 10.48
CA TRP A 55 -21.04 -25.76 9.16
C TRP A 55 -21.23 -24.26 9.04
N ILE A 56 -22.36 -23.73 9.52
CA ILE A 56 -22.63 -22.29 9.54
C ILE A 56 -21.55 -21.57 10.36
N TYR A 57 -21.23 -22.10 11.54
CA TYR A 57 -20.16 -21.57 12.39
C TYR A 57 -18.81 -21.61 11.67
N PHE A 58 -18.46 -22.73 11.05
CA PHE A 58 -17.23 -22.87 10.28
C PHE A 58 -17.11 -21.82 9.17
N PHE A 59 -18.15 -21.64 8.35
CA PHE A 59 -18.14 -20.66 7.27
C PHE A 59 -18.04 -19.21 7.75
N VAL A 60 -18.72 -18.87 8.85
CA VAL A 60 -18.64 -17.52 9.44
C VAL A 60 -17.22 -17.23 9.94
N VAL A 61 -16.61 -18.18 10.67
CA VAL A 61 -15.24 -18.07 11.16
C VAL A 61 -14.24 -18.03 10.00
N PHE A 62 -14.48 -18.80 8.93
CA PHE A 62 -13.66 -18.76 7.72
C PHE A 62 -13.73 -17.40 7.03
N ALA A 63 -14.92 -16.87 6.80
CA ALA A 63 -15.12 -15.57 6.17
C ALA A 63 -14.47 -14.43 6.98
N PHE A 64 -14.49 -14.55 8.31
CA PHE A 64 -13.76 -13.67 9.21
C PHE A 64 -12.26 -13.69 8.99
N PHE A 65 -11.64 -14.88 9.02
CA PHE A 65 -10.19 -14.99 8.84
C PHE A 65 -9.77 -14.62 7.42
N VAL A 66 -10.58 -14.88 6.39
CA VAL A 66 -10.33 -14.39 5.02
C VAL A 66 -10.30 -12.86 5.01
N SER A 67 -11.21 -12.22 5.74
CA SER A 67 -11.27 -10.75 5.84
C SER A 67 -10.04 -10.18 6.55
N ILE A 68 -9.64 -10.76 7.69
CA ILE A 68 -8.45 -10.34 8.45
C ILE A 68 -7.17 -10.57 7.64
N ALA A 69 -6.97 -11.79 7.14
CA ALA A 69 -5.80 -12.13 6.33
C ALA A 69 -5.75 -11.26 5.08
N GLY A 70 -6.91 -10.97 4.47
CA GLY A 70 -7.02 -10.07 3.33
C GLY A 70 -6.55 -8.64 3.63
N ILE A 71 -6.98 -8.06 4.75
CA ILE A 71 -6.56 -6.70 5.15
C ILE A 71 -5.07 -6.66 5.48
N THR A 72 -4.58 -7.62 6.25
CA THR A 72 -3.19 -7.65 6.72
C THR A 72 -2.23 -7.94 5.57
N LEU A 73 -2.48 -8.98 4.76
CA LEU A 73 -1.57 -9.40 3.71
C LEU A 73 -1.58 -8.43 2.51
N ARG A 74 -2.72 -7.82 2.15
CA ARG A 74 -2.76 -6.81 1.07
C ARG A 74 -1.96 -5.56 1.38
N LYS A 75 -1.71 -5.25 2.65
CA LYS A 75 -0.87 -4.11 3.04
C LYS A 75 0.62 -4.36 2.74
N HIS A 76 1.04 -5.62 2.78
CA HIS A 76 2.45 -6.01 2.66
C HIS A 76 2.82 -6.63 1.32
N PHE A 77 1.84 -7.20 0.59
CA PHE A 77 2.08 -7.91 -0.65
C PHE A 77 1.13 -7.41 -1.75
N SER A 78 1.68 -7.03 -2.90
CA SER A 78 0.92 -6.53 -4.07
C SER A 78 0.83 -7.51 -5.24
N LYS A 79 1.34 -8.76 -5.09
CA LYS A 79 1.49 -9.72 -6.20
C LYS A 79 0.27 -10.66 -6.38
N ALA A 80 0.16 -11.27 -7.56
CA ALA A 80 -0.94 -12.16 -7.96
C ALA A 80 -1.15 -13.39 -7.04
N TYR A 81 -0.10 -13.91 -6.42
CA TYR A 81 -0.15 -15.07 -5.49
C TYR A 81 -0.80 -14.78 -4.14
N LEU A 82 -1.28 -13.56 -3.92
CA LEU A 82 -1.87 -13.15 -2.65
C LEU A 82 -3.20 -13.83 -2.35
N LYS A 83 -4.03 -14.09 -3.36
CA LYS A 83 -5.37 -14.67 -3.15
C LYS A 83 -5.29 -16.09 -2.58
N PRO A 84 -4.54 -17.04 -3.16
CA PRO A 84 -4.37 -18.37 -2.57
C PRO A 84 -3.81 -18.31 -1.14
N LEU A 85 -2.82 -17.44 -0.90
CA LEU A 85 -2.22 -17.27 0.43
C LEU A 85 -3.22 -16.81 1.49
N ILE A 86 -4.07 -15.82 1.17
CA ILE A 86 -5.15 -15.36 2.06
C ILE A 86 -6.09 -16.52 2.42
N PHE A 87 -6.50 -17.31 1.41
CA PHE A 87 -7.39 -18.45 1.63
C PHE A 87 -6.75 -19.56 2.46
N SER A 88 -5.49 -19.91 2.20
CA SER A 88 -4.75 -20.92 2.97
C SER A 88 -4.57 -20.51 4.42
N VAL A 89 -4.15 -19.27 4.68
CA VAL A 89 -4.00 -18.74 6.04
C VAL A 89 -5.33 -18.73 6.77
N ALA A 90 -6.40 -18.27 6.10
CA ALA A 90 -7.73 -18.24 6.70
C ALA A 90 -8.25 -19.65 7.03
N MET A 91 -8.04 -20.62 6.14
CA MET A 91 -8.43 -22.01 6.36
C MET A 91 -7.69 -22.60 7.57
N PHE A 92 -6.37 -22.37 7.67
CA PHE A 92 -5.55 -22.86 8.77
C PHE A 92 -6.05 -22.34 10.13
N PHE A 93 -6.31 -21.04 10.23
CA PHE A 93 -6.87 -20.44 11.44
C PHE A 93 -8.28 -20.96 11.77
N THR A 94 -9.12 -21.16 10.75
CA THR A 94 -10.48 -21.70 10.93
C THR A 94 -10.44 -23.11 11.49
N ILE A 95 -9.60 -23.98 10.92
CA ILE A 95 -9.39 -25.36 11.40
C ILE A 95 -8.86 -25.32 12.84
N GLY A 96 -7.92 -24.43 13.15
CA GLY A 96 -7.41 -24.23 14.51
C GLY A 96 -8.53 -23.88 15.50
N VAL A 97 -9.34 -22.86 15.18
CA VAL A 97 -10.48 -22.46 16.04
C VAL A 97 -11.49 -23.59 16.20
N PHE A 98 -11.77 -24.35 15.15
CA PHE A 98 -12.72 -25.46 15.21
C PHE A 98 -12.19 -26.62 16.06
N LYS A 99 -10.92 -26.99 15.91
CA LYS A 99 -10.26 -28.06 16.68
C LYS A 99 -10.20 -27.71 18.17
N TYR A 100 -9.90 -26.45 18.50
CA TYR A 100 -9.77 -25.99 19.89
C TYR A 100 -11.02 -25.31 20.44
N ARG A 101 -12.20 -25.53 19.85
CA ARG A 101 -13.45 -24.82 20.23
C ARG A 101 -13.80 -24.96 21.71
N GLN A 102 -13.59 -26.14 22.29
CA GLN A 102 -13.86 -26.40 23.71
C GLN A 102 -12.87 -25.67 24.62
N SER A 103 -11.58 -25.69 24.27
CA SER A 103 -10.55 -24.97 25.00
C SER A 103 -10.74 -23.46 24.90
N LEU A 104 -11.09 -22.94 23.72
CA LEU A 104 -11.41 -21.53 23.53
C LEU A 104 -12.63 -21.13 24.36
N LYS A 105 -13.70 -21.93 24.35
CA LYS A 105 -14.88 -21.68 25.19
C LYS A 105 -14.51 -21.62 26.67
N ALA A 106 -13.71 -22.57 27.16
CA ALA A 106 -13.24 -22.57 28.54
C ALA A 106 -12.35 -21.36 28.87
N ILE A 107 -11.49 -20.92 27.94
CA ILE A 107 -10.67 -19.71 28.10
C ILE A 107 -11.55 -18.46 28.16
N PHE A 108 -12.51 -18.32 27.24
CA PHE A 108 -13.42 -17.18 27.21
C PHE A 108 -14.32 -17.12 28.45
N GLU A 109 -14.83 -18.27 28.91
CA GLU A 109 -15.60 -18.37 30.15
C GLU A 109 -14.73 -18.06 31.37
N GLY A 110 -13.50 -18.57 31.41
CA GLY A 110 -12.53 -18.30 32.48
C GLY A 110 -12.06 -16.85 32.57
N TRP A 111 -12.13 -16.09 31.46
CA TRP A 111 -11.76 -14.67 31.42
C TRP A 111 -12.90 -13.73 31.85
N GLY A 112 -14.11 -14.25 32.06
CA GLY A 112 -15.26 -13.47 32.52
C GLY A 112 -15.55 -12.24 31.65
N ILE A 113 -15.56 -11.05 32.27
CA ILE A 113 -15.89 -9.77 31.61
C ILE A 113 -14.90 -9.44 30.49
N LEU A 114 -13.60 -9.75 30.66
CA LEU A 114 -12.59 -9.51 29.61
C LEU A 114 -12.85 -10.38 28.38
N GLY A 115 -13.26 -11.63 28.60
CA GLY A 115 -13.66 -12.54 27.53
C GLY A 115 -14.87 -12.01 26.76
N ALA A 116 -15.87 -11.48 27.46
CA ALA A 116 -17.06 -10.89 26.86
C ALA A 116 -16.73 -9.64 26.02
N ILE A 117 -15.88 -8.74 26.52
CA ILE A 117 -15.44 -7.55 25.76
C ILE A 117 -14.72 -7.96 24.48
N LEU A 118 -13.79 -8.92 24.57
CA LEU A 118 -13.05 -9.42 23.42
C LEU A 118 -13.99 -10.05 22.38
N LEU A 119 -15.00 -10.79 22.82
CA LEU A 119 -16.01 -11.39 21.97
C LEU A 119 -16.82 -10.32 21.22
N VAL A 120 -17.26 -9.25 21.89
CA VAL A 120 -17.93 -8.11 21.25
C VAL A 120 -17.04 -7.47 20.17
N PHE A 121 -15.75 -7.27 20.44
CA PHE A 121 -14.82 -6.74 19.45
C PHE A 121 -14.69 -7.66 18.23
N ILE A 122 -14.56 -8.97 18.44
CA ILE A 122 -14.50 -9.95 17.35
C ILE A 122 -15.79 -9.89 16.53
N THR A 123 -16.96 -9.99 17.19
CA THR A 123 -18.27 -9.94 16.54
C THR A 123 -18.53 -8.63 15.81
N ALA A 124 -17.98 -7.50 16.25
CA ALA A 124 -18.06 -6.24 15.53
C ALA A 124 -17.07 -6.16 14.35
N THR A 125 -15.92 -6.81 14.45
CA THR A 125 -14.88 -6.78 13.42
C THR A 125 -15.26 -7.65 12.21
N ILE A 126 -16.01 -8.74 12.40
CA ILE A 126 -16.42 -9.63 11.29
C ILE A 126 -17.29 -8.90 10.26
N PRO A 127 -18.44 -8.30 10.62
CA PRO A 127 -19.30 -7.64 9.66
C PRO A 127 -18.62 -6.40 9.07
N TYR A 128 -17.80 -5.69 9.85
CA TYR A 128 -17.01 -4.57 9.34
C TYR A 128 -16.01 -5.00 8.28
N GLY A 129 -15.27 -6.08 8.54
CA GLY A 129 -14.33 -6.70 7.61
C GLY A 129 -15.02 -7.15 6.33
N LEU A 130 -16.18 -7.81 6.44
CA LEU A 130 -16.99 -8.22 5.30
C LEU A 130 -17.47 -7.02 4.48
N CYS A 131 -18.03 -5.99 5.12
CA CYS A 131 -18.46 -4.77 4.44
C CYS A 131 -17.30 -4.08 3.70
N ARG A 132 -16.10 -4.04 4.30
CA ARG A 132 -14.89 -3.54 3.64
C ARG A 132 -14.44 -4.44 2.49
N GLY A 133 -14.56 -5.75 2.65
CA GLY A 133 -14.27 -6.76 1.62
C GLY A 133 -15.15 -6.61 0.39
N PHE A 134 -16.43 -6.24 0.57
CA PHE A 134 -17.37 -5.89 -0.50
C PHE A 134 -17.12 -4.50 -1.13
N GLY A 135 -16.00 -3.84 -0.80
CA GLY A 135 -15.60 -2.58 -1.42
C GLY A 135 -16.27 -1.33 -0.82
N MET A 136 -16.97 -1.43 0.31
CA MET A 136 -17.55 -0.25 0.95
C MET A 136 -16.46 0.67 1.53
N THR A 137 -16.70 1.98 1.44
CA THR A 137 -15.87 2.99 2.14
C THR A 137 -15.94 2.77 3.65
N GLY A 138 -14.84 3.00 4.39
CA GLY A 138 -14.76 2.76 5.84
C GLY A 138 -15.93 3.32 6.64
N LYS A 139 -16.35 4.56 6.36
CA LYS A 139 -17.51 5.20 7.03
C LYS A 139 -18.81 4.42 6.81
N LYS A 140 -19.08 3.96 5.58
CA LYS A 140 -20.29 3.18 5.25
C LYS A 140 -20.25 1.79 5.88
N ALA A 141 -19.10 1.12 5.84
CA ALA A 141 -18.91 -0.19 6.47
C ALA A 141 -19.19 -0.12 7.97
N PHE A 142 -18.73 0.95 8.63
CA PHE A 142 -19.01 1.19 10.05
C PHE A 142 -20.51 1.34 10.34
N TYR A 143 -21.21 2.22 9.61
CA TYR A 143 -22.66 2.41 9.82
C TYR A 143 -23.47 1.13 9.55
N LEU A 144 -23.14 0.39 8.49
CA LEU A 144 -23.83 -0.87 8.18
C LEU A 144 -23.57 -1.93 9.25
N THR A 145 -22.33 -2.02 9.74
CA THR A 145 -21.98 -2.93 10.83
C THR A 145 -22.77 -2.62 12.09
N TYR A 146 -22.88 -1.34 12.45
CA TYR A 146 -23.68 -0.92 13.60
C TYR A 146 -25.16 -1.29 13.45
N VAL A 147 -25.76 -1.03 12.29
CA VAL A 147 -27.17 -1.36 12.01
C VAL A 147 -27.41 -2.88 12.12
N LEU A 148 -26.54 -3.69 11.50
CA LEU A 148 -26.63 -5.14 11.56
C LEU A 148 -26.48 -5.64 12.99
N PHE A 149 -25.50 -5.13 13.73
CA PHE A 149 -25.25 -5.51 15.11
C PHE A 149 -26.43 -5.14 16.02
N TYR A 150 -26.99 -3.94 15.85
CA TYR A 150 -28.16 -3.48 16.60
C TYR A 150 -29.38 -4.39 16.35
N ILE A 151 -29.70 -4.68 15.10
CA ILE A 151 -30.84 -5.56 14.75
C ILE A 151 -30.62 -6.97 15.29
N LEU A 152 -29.42 -7.53 15.11
CA LEU A 152 -29.10 -8.88 15.59
C LEU A 152 -29.14 -8.97 17.12
N SER A 153 -28.60 -7.97 17.81
CA SER A 153 -28.65 -7.89 19.27
C SER A 153 -30.09 -7.81 19.76
N TRP A 154 -30.92 -6.97 19.14
CA TRP A 154 -32.34 -6.85 19.50
C TRP A 154 -33.14 -8.14 19.27
N VAL A 155 -32.90 -8.84 18.15
CA VAL A 155 -33.59 -10.11 17.84
C VAL A 155 -33.12 -11.26 18.72
N LYS A 156 -31.81 -11.35 19.02
CA LYS A 156 -31.24 -12.49 19.76
C LYS A 156 -31.30 -12.34 21.27
N PHE A 157 -31.22 -11.11 21.78
CA PHE A 157 -31.17 -10.82 23.20
C PHE A 157 -32.21 -9.75 23.58
N PRO A 158 -33.51 -9.98 23.28
CA PRO A 158 -34.55 -9.00 23.61
C PRO A 158 -34.60 -8.71 25.12
N GLU A 159 -34.28 -9.70 25.95
CA GLU A 159 -34.20 -9.60 27.41
C GLU A 159 -33.26 -8.48 27.87
N ILE A 160 -32.09 -8.30 27.24
CA ILE A 160 -31.16 -7.23 27.59
C ILE A 160 -31.81 -5.85 27.40
N TYR A 161 -32.61 -5.69 26.34
CA TYR A 161 -33.30 -4.43 26.07
C TYR A 161 -34.46 -4.19 27.03
N TYR A 162 -35.16 -5.25 27.44
CA TYR A 162 -36.20 -5.17 28.47
C TYR A 162 -35.60 -4.87 29.85
N GLU A 163 -34.53 -5.55 30.25
CA GLU A 163 -33.83 -5.28 31.51
C GLU A 163 -33.26 -3.86 31.56
N LEU A 164 -32.71 -3.35 30.46
CA LEU A 164 -32.27 -1.96 30.37
C LEU A 164 -33.45 -0.99 30.57
N ALA A 165 -34.63 -1.31 30.04
CA ALA A 165 -35.82 -0.49 30.25
C ALA A 165 -36.30 -0.55 31.70
N GLU A 166 -36.33 -1.74 32.31
CA GLU A 166 -36.74 -1.95 33.70
C GLU A 166 -35.80 -1.29 34.72
N ARG A 167 -34.49 -1.24 34.44
CA ARG A 167 -33.48 -0.59 35.30
C ARG A 167 -33.38 0.93 35.14
N ASN A 168 -34.42 1.59 34.59
CA ASN A 168 -34.42 3.03 34.26
C ASN A 168 -33.31 3.47 33.28
N LEU A 169 -32.67 2.53 32.56
CA LEU A 169 -31.71 2.83 31.48
C LEU A 169 -32.41 2.94 30.12
N GLY A 170 -33.71 3.26 30.11
CA GLY A 170 -34.49 3.49 28.88
C GLY A 170 -33.89 4.56 27.98
N LEU A 171 -33.19 5.55 28.54
CA LEU A 171 -32.43 6.56 27.79
C LEU A 171 -31.29 5.95 26.96
N VAL A 172 -30.62 4.91 27.46
CA VAL A 172 -29.55 4.21 26.73
C VAL A 172 -30.16 3.46 25.54
N ASN A 173 -31.28 2.77 25.76
CA ASN A 173 -31.99 2.08 24.68
C ASN A 173 -32.46 3.07 23.60
N LEU A 174 -33.02 4.22 24.01
CA LEU A 174 -33.41 5.29 23.10
C LEU A 174 -32.21 5.84 22.30
N ALA A 175 -31.06 6.07 22.96
CA ALA A 175 -29.85 6.54 22.29
C ALA A 175 -29.34 5.53 21.24
N LEU A 176 -29.35 4.23 21.56
CA LEU A 176 -28.96 3.18 20.61
C LEU A 176 -29.88 3.13 19.40
N LEU A 177 -31.19 3.28 19.61
CA LEU A 177 -32.19 3.35 18.53
C LEU A 177 -31.97 4.59 17.65
N VAL A 178 -31.75 5.76 18.24
CA VAL A 178 -31.48 7.01 17.51
C VAL A 178 -30.21 6.87 16.66
N LEU A 179 -29.14 6.28 17.21
CA LEU A 179 -27.92 5.99 16.46
C LEU A 179 -28.16 5.02 15.30
N CYS A 180 -29.08 4.06 15.46
CA CYS A 180 -29.44 3.12 14.41
C CYS A 180 -30.15 3.83 13.26
N ILE A 181 -31.18 4.63 13.57
CA ILE A 181 -31.91 5.44 12.59
C ILE A 181 -30.96 6.40 11.87
N PHE A 182 -30.07 7.07 12.62
CA PHE A 182 -29.07 7.96 12.05
C PHE A 182 -28.10 7.23 11.10
N SER A 183 -27.67 6.02 11.45
CA SER A 183 -26.80 5.17 10.63
C SER A 183 -27.49 4.75 9.33
N VAL A 184 -28.76 4.34 9.40
CA VAL A 184 -29.60 4.05 8.22
C VAL A 184 -29.75 5.29 7.34
N TYR A 185 -30.07 6.45 7.93
CA TYR A 185 -30.18 7.71 7.21
C TYR A 185 -28.87 8.07 6.48
N LYS A 186 -27.72 7.94 7.15
CA LYS A 186 -26.40 8.18 6.54
C LYS A 186 -26.09 7.22 5.41
N MET A 187 -26.52 5.96 5.51
CA MET A 187 -26.40 4.99 4.42
C MET A 187 -27.23 5.40 3.20
N ILE A 188 -28.51 5.72 3.41
CA ILE A 188 -29.45 6.09 2.33
C ILE A 188 -29.03 7.40 1.65
N LYS A 189 -28.71 8.44 2.43
CA LYS A 189 -28.26 9.75 1.88
C LYS A 189 -26.99 9.64 1.04
N SER A 190 -26.17 8.62 1.29
CA SER A 190 -24.90 8.39 0.59
C SER A 190 -25.04 7.47 -0.64
N VAL A 191 -26.26 7.02 -0.96
CA VAL A 191 -26.57 6.41 -2.24
C VAL A 191 -26.60 7.55 -3.26
N LYS A 192 -25.50 7.71 -4.02
CA LYS A 192 -25.51 8.56 -5.21
C LYS A 192 -26.69 8.13 -6.08
N SER A 193 -27.37 9.08 -6.73
CA SER A 193 -28.56 8.76 -7.54
C SER A 193 -28.25 7.59 -8.50
N PRO A 194 -29.20 6.67 -8.74
CA PRO A 194 -29.01 5.54 -9.66
C PRO A 194 -28.50 5.98 -11.04
N LYS A 195 -28.89 7.19 -11.45
CA LYS A 195 -28.40 7.89 -12.65
C LYS A 195 -26.87 8.08 -12.66
N ARG A 196 -26.26 8.47 -11.54
CA ARG A 196 -24.80 8.60 -11.41
C ARG A 196 -24.07 7.27 -11.33
N MET A 197 -24.70 6.21 -10.81
CA MET A 197 -24.12 4.87 -10.84
C MET A 197 -24.17 4.27 -12.25
N ALA A 198 -25.27 4.47 -12.99
CA ALA A 198 -25.38 4.08 -14.39
C ALA A 198 -24.44 4.90 -15.29
N GLU A 199 -24.26 6.20 -15.02
CA GLU A 199 -23.25 7.02 -15.70
C GLU A 199 -21.81 6.64 -15.30
N ASP A 200 -21.52 6.31 -14.03
CA ASP A 200 -20.19 5.84 -13.61
C ASP A 200 -19.87 4.45 -14.19
N LEU A 201 -20.86 3.58 -14.42
CA LEU A 201 -20.69 2.28 -15.09
C LEU A 201 -20.56 2.42 -16.62
N ASN A 202 -21.26 3.35 -17.25
CA ASN A 202 -21.15 3.61 -18.70
C ASN A 202 -20.01 4.57 -19.08
N ARG A 203 -19.43 5.33 -18.13
CA ARG A 203 -18.27 6.22 -18.33
C ARG A 203 -17.00 5.79 -17.60
N ALA A 204 -16.96 4.60 -17.02
CA ALA A 204 -15.71 4.05 -16.52
C ALA A 204 -14.82 3.70 -17.71
N ASN A 205 -14.11 4.70 -18.24
CA ASN A 205 -13.08 4.51 -19.25
C ASN A 205 -12.11 3.44 -18.72
N PRO A 206 -11.95 2.30 -19.40
CA PRO A 206 -11.18 1.15 -18.91
C PRO A 206 -9.73 1.50 -18.56
N PHE A 207 -9.21 2.61 -19.08
CA PHE A 207 -7.82 3.06 -18.90
C PHE A 207 -7.61 4.06 -17.75
N LYS A 208 -8.68 4.55 -17.09
CA LYS A 208 -8.56 5.46 -15.94
C LYS A 208 -7.74 4.90 -14.76
N PRO A 209 -7.84 3.61 -14.37
CA PRO A 209 -6.94 3.04 -13.37
C PRO A 209 -5.48 3.01 -13.84
N ASP A 210 -5.24 2.81 -15.14
CA ASP A 210 -3.89 2.77 -15.72
C ASP A 210 -3.22 4.15 -15.66
N ILE A 211 -3.94 5.23 -15.98
CA ILE A 211 -3.41 6.61 -15.90
C ILE A 211 -3.08 7.00 -14.44
N GLU A 212 -3.88 6.55 -13.46
CA GLU A 212 -3.58 6.82 -12.04
C GLU A 212 -2.37 5.99 -11.57
N HIS A 213 -2.21 4.78 -12.08
CA HIS A 213 -1.02 3.96 -11.85
C HIS A 213 0.22 4.65 -12.42
N GLU A 214 0.20 5.10 -13.68
CA GLU A 214 1.30 5.85 -14.31
C GLU A 214 1.67 7.11 -13.53
N LEU A 215 0.67 7.91 -13.12
CA LEU A 215 0.93 9.08 -12.29
C LEU A 215 1.60 8.73 -10.95
N SER A 216 1.31 7.55 -10.38
CA SER A 216 1.94 7.08 -9.16
C SER A 216 3.39 6.62 -9.40
N VAL A 217 3.66 5.96 -10.52
CA VAL A 217 5.01 5.53 -10.95
C VAL A 217 5.90 6.76 -11.18
N GLN A 218 5.41 7.75 -11.92
CA GLN A 218 6.10 9.01 -12.19
C GLN A 218 6.41 9.83 -10.92
N ASN A 219 5.55 9.74 -9.89
CA ASN A 219 5.84 10.34 -8.59
C ASN A 219 6.98 9.62 -7.86
N LYS A 220 6.99 8.28 -7.93
CA LYS A 220 8.01 7.44 -7.31
C LYS A 220 9.36 7.67 -7.98
N GLU A 221 9.40 7.71 -9.31
CA GLU A 221 10.58 8.00 -10.11
C GLU A 221 11.18 9.37 -9.75
N LYS A 222 10.37 10.43 -9.76
CA LYS A 222 10.77 11.77 -9.33
C LYS A 222 11.35 11.78 -7.92
N GLN A 223 10.78 11.01 -7.00
CA GLN A 223 11.25 10.93 -5.63
C GLN A 223 12.59 10.20 -5.52
N MET A 224 12.80 9.14 -6.31
CA MET A 224 14.09 8.43 -6.38
C MET A 224 15.18 9.36 -6.92
N LEU A 225 14.90 10.05 -8.02
CA LEU A 225 15.85 10.95 -8.67
C LEU A 225 16.26 12.10 -7.74
N LYS A 226 15.29 12.79 -7.12
CA LYS A 226 15.58 13.90 -6.19
C LYS A 226 16.32 13.50 -4.92
N ARG A 227 16.03 12.31 -4.37
CA ARG A 227 16.59 11.91 -3.06
C ARG A 227 17.97 11.31 -3.18
N ARG A 228 18.24 10.57 -4.26
CA ARG A 228 19.46 9.81 -4.43
C ARG A 228 20.44 10.57 -5.32
N ALA A 229 20.07 10.83 -6.57
CA ALA A 229 20.97 11.40 -7.56
C ALA A 229 21.45 12.82 -7.16
N GLY A 230 20.51 13.74 -6.92
CA GLY A 230 20.88 15.13 -6.63
C GLY A 230 21.65 15.34 -5.32
N LYS A 231 21.49 14.45 -4.32
CA LYS A 231 22.29 14.53 -3.09
C LYS A 231 23.72 14.04 -3.30
N ILE A 232 23.88 12.97 -4.06
CA ILE A 232 25.18 12.40 -4.40
C ILE A 232 25.97 13.43 -5.22
N THR A 233 25.38 13.93 -6.31
CA THR A 233 26.04 14.85 -7.24
C THR A 233 26.50 16.15 -6.56
N ALA A 234 25.70 16.73 -5.67
CA ALA A 234 26.08 17.92 -4.90
C ALA A 234 27.19 17.65 -3.87
N GLY A 235 27.15 16.51 -3.19
CA GLY A 235 28.17 16.11 -2.22
C GLY A 235 29.53 15.86 -2.88
N GLU A 236 29.54 15.16 -4.01
CA GLU A 236 30.77 14.87 -4.75
C GLU A 236 31.40 16.14 -5.34
N LEU A 237 30.60 17.09 -5.83
CA LEU A 237 31.10 18.35 -6.37
C LEU A 237 31.82 19.18 -5.29
N HIS A 238 31.27 19.22 -4.08
CA HIS A 238 31.91 19.90 -2.94
C HIS A 238 33.23 19.24 -2.54
N SER A 239 33.28 17.90 -2.55
CA SER A 239 34.50 17.12 -2.27
C SER A 239 35.59 17.40 -3.30
N LEU A 240 35.26 17.43 -4.60
CA LEU A 240 36.20 17.78 -5.66
C LEU A 240 36.72 19.21 -5.55
N ASP A 241 35.91 20.16 -5.09
CA ASP A 241 36.34 21.54 -4.84
C ASP A 241 37.38 21.64 -3.72
N GLY A 242 37.21 20.84 -2.66
CA GLY A 242 38.21 20.69 -1.60
C GLY A 242 39.53 20.16 -2.15
N ILE A 243 39.48 19.04 -2.88
CA ILE A 243 40.66 18.40 -3.50
C ILE A 243 41.36 19.36 -4.47
N ALA A 244 40.60 20.06 -5.33
CA ALA A 244 41.17 21.02 -6.28
C ALA A 244 41.91 22.17 -5.59
N SER A 245 41.38 22.63 -4.45
CA SER A 245 41.98 23.69 -3.63
C SER A 245 43.26 23.21 -2.96
N GLU A 246 43.24 22.02 -2.33
CA GLU A 246 44.42 21.41 -1.71
C GLU A 246 45.54 21.17 -2.72
N LEU A 247 45.22 20.62 -3.91
CA LEU A 247 46.22 20.40 -4.96
C LEU A 247 46.78 21.71 -5.52
N ALA A 248 45.99 22.79 -5.57
CA ALA A 248 46.47 24.10 -6.00
C ALA A 248 47.43 24.73 -4.97
N GLU A 249 47.16 24.55 -3.68
CA GLU A 249 48.05 24.99 -2.60
C GLU A 249 49.38 24.22 -2.63
N ILE A 250 49.31 22.89 -2.74
CA ILE A 250 50.49 22.03 -2.88
C ILE A 250 51.32 22.45 -4.10
N GLN A 251 50.69 22.66 -5.25
CA GLN A 251 51.39 23.12 -6.45
C GLN A 251 52.14 24.43 -6.19
N ARG A 252 51.48 25.43 -5.58
CA ARG A 252 52.12 26.72 -5.26
C ARG A 252 53.34 26.55 -4.35
N ILE A 253 53.24 25.71 -3.32
CA ILE A 253 54.34 25.45 -2.37
C ILE A 253 55.53 24.83 -3.11
N VAL A 254 55.28 23.83 -3.96
CA VAL A 254 56.32 23.12 -4.73
C VAL A 254 56.97 24.03 -5.78
N GLU A 255 56.20 24.88 -6.45
CA GLU A 255 56.72 25.85 -7.42
C GLU A 255 57.60 26.91 -6.76
N TRP A 256 57.20 27.40 -5.58
CA TRP A 256 57.92 28.43 -4.84
C TRP A 256 59.23 27.91 -4.24
N ARG A 257 59.17 26.78 -3.53
CA ARG A 257 60.33 26.23 -2.80
C ARG A 257 61.19 25.29 -3.65
N LYS A 258 60.67 24.76 -4.76
CA LYS A 258 61.38 23.81 -5.65
C LYS A 258 62.04 22.68 -4.84
N ASN A 259 63.34 22.45 -5.02
CA ASN A 259 64.11 21.43 -4.30
C ASN A 259 64.52 21.84 -2.87
N SER A 260 64.19 23.06 -2.43
CA SER A 260 64.47 23.57 -1.07
C SER A 260 63.35 23.27 -0.06
N LEU A 261 62.47 22.32 -0.37
CA LEU A 261 61.38 21.90 0.51
C LEU A 261 61.90 21.09 1.71
N GLY A 262 61.49 21.46 2.93
CA GLY A 262 61.91 20.76 4.15
C GLY A 262 61.40 19.31 4.22
N ALA A 263 62.04 18.45 5.01
CA ALA A 263 61.59 17.08 5.21
C ALA A 263 60.15 17.01 5.76
N ASP A 264 59.84 17.86 6.75
CA ASP A 264 58.51 17.91 7.37
C ASP A 264 57.42 18.38 6.38
N GLU A 265 57.72 19.40 5.56
CA GLU A 265 56.81 19.89 4.51
C GLU A 265 56.55 18.80 3.45
N ARG A 266 57.60 18.10 3.02
CA ARG A 266 57.49 16.97 2.08
C ARG A 266 56.62 15.85 2.65
N GLN A 267 56.83 15.48 3.91
CA GLN A 267 56.03 14.47 4.60
C GLN A 267 54.56 14.90 4.71
N ARG A 268 54.29 16.15 5.09
CA ARG A 268 52.92 16.69 5.17
C ARG A 268 52.23 16.65 3.81
N ILE A 269 52.90 17.10 2.74
CA ILE A 269 52.34 17.05 1.38
C ILE A 269 52.06 15.59 0.97
N SER A 270 52.99 14.67 1.20
CA SER A 270 52.82 13.25 0.90
C SER A 270 51.60 12.66 1.64
N GLN A 271 51.40 13.03 2.91
CA GLN A 271 50.24 12.62 3.70
C GLN A 271 48.92 13.15 3.11
N ILE A 272 48.88 14.43 2.69
CA ILE A 272 47.69 15.02 2.06
C ILE A 272 47.38 14.30 0.73
N LEU A 273 48.38 14.09 -0.13
CA LEU A 273 48.20 13.38 -1.41
C LEU A 273 47.67 11.95 -1.19
N ARG A 274 48.17 11.24 -0.16
CA ARG A 274 47.66 9.92 0.24
C ARG A 274 46.24 9.98 0.79
N ALA A 275 45.90 11.01 1.56
CA ALA A 275 44.54 11.21 2.07
C ALA A 275 43.55 11.45 0.93
N ILE A 276 43.89 12.31 -0.04
CA ILE A 276 43.10 12.53 -1.26
C ILE A 276 42.89 11.21 -2.01
N SER A 277 43.95 10.42 -2.22
CA SER A 277 43.86 9.12 -2.89
C SER A 277 42.95 8.12 -2.15
N LYS A 278 42.97 8.11 -0.81
CA LYS A 278 42.07 7.25 0.00
C LYS A 278 40.58 7.62 -0.12
N ASN A 279 40.26 8.87 -0.44
CA ASN A 279 38.88 9.30 -0.65
C ASN A 279 38.26 8.73 -1.95
N GLU A 280 39.04 8.10 -2.84
CA GLU A 280 38.56 7.41 -4.04
C GLU A 280 37.42 6.43 -3.74
N ALA A 281 37.52 5.67 -2.65
CA ALA A 281 36.50 4.69 -2.28
C ALA A 281 35.12 5.34 -2.07
N LEU A 282 35.09 6.59 -1.60
CA LEU A 282 33.87 7.38 -1.45
C LEU A 282 33.30 7.76 -2.82
N PHE A 283 34.13 8.35 -3.69
CA PHE A 283 33.73 8.73 -5.06
C PHE A 283 33.22 7.54 -5.87
N LYS A 284 33.92 6.41 -5.79
CA LYS A 284 33.53 5.17 -6.47
C LYS A 284 32.24 4.61 -5.91
N GLY A 285 32.05 4.65 -4.60
CA GLY A 285 30.81 4.26 -3.93
C GLY A 285 29.62 5.11 -4.41
N ALA A 286 29.81 6.42 -4.44
CA ALA A 286 28.83 7.40 -4.91
C ALA A 286 28.47 7.21 -6.39
N ALA A 287 29.46 7.11 -7.28
CA ALA A 287 29.25 6.88 -8.71
C ALA A 287 28.50 5.56 -8.96
N LEU A 288 28.84 4.51 -8.22
CA LEU A 288 28.19 3.21 -8.33
C LEU A 288 26.75 3.22 -7.77
N GLU A 289 26.48 3.95 -6.68
CA GLU A 289 25.12 4.17 -6.18
C GLU A 289 24.27 4.96 -7.18
N LEU A 290 24.85 5.97 -7.82
CA LEU A 290 24.22 6.74 -8.89
C LEU A 290 23.87 5.83 -10.07
N ALA A 291 24.83 5.07 -10.60
CA ALA A 291 24.64 4.13 -11.70
C ALA A 291 23.56 3.08 -11.39
N ARG A 292 23.55 2.54 -10.16
CA ARG A 292 22.49 1.62 -9.70
C ARG A 292 21.12 2.30 -9.67
N SER A 293 21.04 3.55 -9.25
CA SER A 293 19.79 4.30 -9.18
C SER A 293 19.23 4.55 -10.59
N PHE A 294 20.06 4.99 -11.52
CA PHE A 294 19.67 5.20 -12.92
C PHE A 294 19.30 3.91 -13.64
N LYS A 295 20.06 2.82 -13.44
CA LYS A 295 19.71 1.50 -13.99
C LYS A 295 18.36 0.99 -13.46
N GLY A 296 18.05 1.25 -12.19
CA GLY A 296 16.75 0.92 -11.61
C GLY A 296 15.60 1.70 -12.24
N ILE A 297 15.82 2.96 -12.57
CA ILE A 297 14.87 3.82 -13.28
C ILE A 297 14.70 3.32 -14.73
N GLU A 298 15.80 3.04 -15.44
CA GLU A 298 15.77 2.54 -16.82
C GLU A 298 14.92 1.26 -16.97
N ILE A 299 15.02 0.34 -16.01
CA ILE A 299 14.22 -0.89 -16.02
C ILE A 299 12.73 -0.58 -15.84
N MET A 300 12.39 0.36 -14.97
CA MET A 300 11.00 0.80 -14.77
C MET A 300 10.47 1.45 -16.05
N ASP A 301 11.22 2.38 -16.62
CA ASP A 301 10.84 3.17 -17.78
C ASP A 301 10.75 2.31 -19.05
N THR A 302 11.62 1.32 -19.19
CA THR A 302 11.53 0.34 -20.29
C THR A 302 10.25 -0.49 -20.20
N SER A 303 9.86 -0.89 -18.98
CA SER A 303 8.60 -1.62 -18.75
C SER A 303 7.38 -0.72 -19.06
N GLU A 304 7.40 0.53 -18.60
CA GLU A 304 6.34 1.52 -18.87
C GLU A 304 6.21 1.81 -20.37
N LEU A 305 7.33 1.99 -21.06
CA LEU A 305 7.37 2.19 -22.52
C LEU A 305 6.68 1.06 -23.30
N ASP A 306 6.87 -0.19 -22.89
CA ASP A 306 6.24 -1.33 -23.55
C ASP A 306 4.73 -1.42 -23.27
N GLU A 307 4.28 -1.00 -22.08
CA GLU A 307 2.86 -0.85 -21.77
C GLU A 307 2.22 0.27 -22.59
N LEU A 308 2.87 1.42 -22.69
CA LEU A 308 2.41 2.56 -23.49
C LEU A 308 2.29 2.20 -24.98
N LYS A 309 3.25 1.45 -25.54
CA LYS A 309 3.17 0.95 -26.93
C LYS A 309 1.96 0.03 -27.13
N LYS A 310 1.72 -0.91 -26.21
CA LYS A 310 0.55 -1.79 -26.27
C LYS A 310 -0.77 -1.01 -26.17
N ARG A 311 -0.82 0.05 -25.37
CA ARG A 311 -1.99 0.94 -25.28
C ARG A 311 -2.19 1.73 -26.57
N LEU A 312 -1.11 2.18 -27.22
CA LEU A 312 -1.16 2.94 -28.47
C LEU A 312 -1.88 2.20 -29.60
N GLU A 313 -1.75 0.87 -29.64
CA GLU A 313 -2.44 0.02 -30.62
C GLU A 313 -3.97 0.00 -30.43
N ARG A 314 -4.46 0.31 -29.22
CA ARG A 314 -5.87 0.20 -28.83
C ARG A 314 -6.62 1.54 -28.83
N VAL A 315 -5.89 2.66 -28.80
CA VAL A 315 -6.48 4.00 -28.74
C VAL A 315 -6.51 4.68 -30.12
N SER A 316 -7.48 5.57 -30.33
CA SER A 316 -7.65 6.32 -31.57
C SER A 316 -7.88 7.81 -31.34
N GLY A 317 -7.83 8.61 -32.41
CA GLY A 317 -8.11 10.05 -32.34
C GLY A 317 -7.13 10.87 -31.49
N LYS A 318 -7.67 11.78 -30.67
CA LYS A 318 -6.88 12.74 -29.86
C LYS A 318 -6.04 12.05 -28.78
N GLU A 319 -6.54 10.96 -28.22
CA GLU A 319 -5.85 10.15 -27.20
C GLU A 319 -4.57 9.53 -27.76
N LYS A 320 -4.64 8.94 -28.95
CA LYS A 320 -3.48 8.38 -29.67
C LYS A 320 -2.36 9.41 -29.85
N HIS A 321 -2.69 10.64 -30.21
CA HIS A 321 -1.70 11.71 -30.39
C HIS A 321 -1.07 12.16 -29.06
N VAL A 322 -1.82 12.18 -27.95
CA VAL A 322 -1.25 12.47 -26.62
C VAL A 322 -0.32 11.33 -26.20
N LEU A 323 -0.76 10.08 -26.36
CA LEU A 323 0.01 8.90 -25.99
C LEU A 323 1.31 8.77 -26.80
N GLN A 324 1.30 9.11 -28.09
CA GLN A 324 2.53 9.16 -28.90
C GLN A 324 3.55 10.16 -28.35
N LYS A 325 3.09 11.31 -27.82
CA LYS A 325 3.97 12.29 -27.17
C LYS A 325 4.54 11.79 -25.85
N VAL A 326 3.78 11.01 -25.09
CA VAL A 326 4.24 10.35 -23.87
C VAL A 326 5.33 9.34 -24.23
N ILE A 327 5.07 8.42 -25.17
CA ILE A 327 6.04 7.43 -25.66
C ILE A 327 7.36 8.06 -26.13
N ASN A 328 7.29 9.16 -26.89
CA ASN A 328 8.51 9.81 -27.38
C ASN A 328 9.35 10.40 -26.24
N ARG A 329 8.72 10.85 -25.15
CA ARG A 329 9.44 11.36 -23.97
C ARG A 329 10.02 10.24 -23.15
N GLU A 330 9.31 9.14 -22.98
CA GLU A 330 9.81 7.96 -22.29
C GLU A 330 11.07 7.41 -22.99
N LYS A 331 11.10 7.39 -24.32
CA LYS A 331 12.31 7.07 -25.09
C LYS A 331 13.47 8.06 -24.85
N GLU A 332 13.16 9.35 -24.70
CA GLU A 332 14.17 10.37 -24.40
C GLU A 332 14.75 10.19 -23.00
N LYS A 333 13.92 9.85 -22.01
CA LYS A 333 14.34 9.52 -20.63
C LYS A 333 15.31 8.34 -20.61
N ILE A 334 14.93 7.22 -21.23
CA ILE A 334 15.78 6.02 -21.35
C ILE A 334 17.13 6.34 -22.01
N ARG A 335 17.14 7.18 -23.06
CA ARG A 335 18.39 7.60 -23.71
C ARG A 335 19.29 8.40 -22.76
N ILE A 336 18.69 9.29 -21.97
CA ILE A 336 19.38 10.08 -20.96
C ILE A 336 19.95 9.16 -19.86
N GLU A 337 19.18 8.21 -19.36
CA GLU A 337 19.61 7.27 -18.32
C GLU A 337 20.81 6.44 -18.75
N ARG A 338 20.80 5.94 -19.99
CA ARG A 338 21.94 5.20 -20.56
C ARG A 338 23.20 6.05 -20.62
N ALA A 339 23.08 7.33 -20.99
CA ALA A 339 24.23 8.23 -20.98
C ALA A 339 24.84 8.36 -19.58
N VAL A 340 24.02 8.39 -18.52
CA VAL A 340 24.49 8.41 -17.12
C VAL A 340 25.20 7.11 -16.72
N VAL A 341 24.74 5.96 -17.21
CA VAL A 341 25.43 4.68 -16.99
C VAL A 341 26.81 4.68 -17.67
N ASP A 342 26.91 5.23 -18.88
CA ASP A 342 28.19 5.37 -19.59
C ASP A 342 29.16 6.33 -18.88
N PHE A 343 28.65 7.39 -18.24
CA PHE A 343 29.45 8.29 -17.41
C PHE A 343 30.14 7.56 -16.26
N ASN A 344 29.48 6.58 -15.63
CA ASN A 344 30.08 5.81 -14.53
C ASN A 344 31.34 5.05 -14.97
N ALA A 345 31.33 4.46 -16.18
CA ALA A 345 32.51 3.76 -16.71
C ALA A 345 33.69 4.72 -16.97
N LYS A 346 33.40 5.95 -17.39
CA LYS A 346 34.43 6.99 -17.55
C LYS A 346 34.98 7.44 -16.20
N THR A 347 34.12 7.66 -15.21
CA THR A 347 34.55 8.08 -13.86
C THR A 347 35.59 7.13 -13.26
N ASP A 348 35.41 5.81 -13.41
CA ASP A 348 36.41 4.83 -12.95
C ASP A 348 37.78 5.03 -13.62
N GLN A 349 37.83 5.34 -14.92
CA GLN A 349 39.09 5.61 -15.63
C GLN A 349 39.80 6.88 -15.13
N TYR A 350 39.03 7.94 -14.87
CA TYR A 350 39.58 9.18 -14.33
C TYR A 350 40.06 9.01 -12.89
N LEU A 351 39.33 8.28 -12.04
CA LEU A 351 39.75 7.99 -10.67
C LEU A 351 41.06 7.17 -10.62
N ASN A 352 41.18 6.14 -11.47
CA ASN A 352 42.42 5.38 -11.59
C ASN A 352 43.60 6.27 -12.03
N SER A 353 43.36 7.16 -13.00
CA SER A 353 44.38 8.11 -13.49
C SER A 353 44.77 9.14 -12.43
N LEU A 354 43.80 9.59 -11.63
CA LEU A 354 44.02 10.50 -10.51
C LEU A 354 44.94 9.84 -9.48
N ASN A 355 44.62 8.63 -9.05
CA ASN A 355 45.41 7.88 -8.08
C ASN A 355 46.82 7.57 -8.56
N ALA A 356 46.99 7.19 -9.83
CA ALA A 356 48.31 6.99 -10.40
C ALA A 356 49.14 8.29 -10.33
N SER A 357 48.53 9.43 -10.61
CA SER A 357 49.19 10.73 -10.55
C SER A 357 49.52 11.14 -9.10
N LEU A 358 48.59 10.96 -8.16
CA LEU A 358 48.79 11.27 -6.74
C LEU A 358 49.85 10.35 -6.11
N GLY A 359 49.84 9.07 -6.44
CA GLY A 359 50.83 8.09 -5.98
C GLY A 359 52.23 8.41 -6.48
N ALA A 360 52.38 8.75 -7.77
CA ALA A 360 53.65 9.18 -8.33
C ALA A 360 54.16 10.49 -7.69
N ALA A 361 53.27 11.47 -7.48
CA ALA A 361 53.60 12.70 -6.77
C ALA A 361 54.06 12.43 -5.33
N SER A 362 53.34 11.59 -4.59
CA SER A 362 53.69 11.20 -3.21
C SER A 362 55.05 10.50 -3.16
N ALA A 363 55.34 9.56 -4.08
CA ALA A 363 56.63 8.88 -4.14
C ALA A 363 57.78 9.86 -4.43
N LYS A 364 57.59 10.84 -5.33
CA LYS A 364 58.59 11.87 -5.64
C LYS A 364 58.84 12.83 -4.49
N MET A 365 57.83 13.15 -3.68
CA MET A 365 57.99 13.94 -2.47
C MET A 365 58.90 13.27 -1.43
N GLU A 366 58.97 11.94 -1.40
CA GLU A 366 59.84 11.19 -0.49
C GLU A 366 61.29 11.10 -0.98
N THR A 367 61.56 11.50 -2.23
CA THR A 367 62.92 11.57 -2.78
C THR A 367 63.62 12.90 -2.45
N GLY A 368 64.91 12.98 -2.75
CA GLY A 368 65.69 14.22 -2.62
C GLY A 368 65.33 15.34 -3.61
N TYR A 369 64.42 15.10 -4.56
CA TYR A 369 64.04 16.04 -5.62
C TYR A 369 62.52 16.26 -5.67
N PRO A 370 61.93 16.98 -4.69
CA PRO A 370 60.48 17.18 -4.61
C PRO A 370 59.89 17.96 -5.78
N TYR A 371 60.70 18.73 -6.53
CA TYR A 371 60.24 19.45 -7.71
C TYR A 371 59.78 18.51 -8.84
N ASP A 372 60.31 17.28 -8.91
CA ASP A 372 59.86 16.26 -9.86
C ASP A 372 58.37 15.89 -9.70
N ALA A 373 57.81 16.07 -8.50
CA ALA A 373 56.41 15.80 -8.22
C ALA A 373 55.46 16.79 -8.92
N LEU A 374 55.96 17.96 -9.35
CA LEU A 374 55.14 19.04 -9.90
C LEU A 374 54.32 18.61 -11.12
N SER A 375 54.94 17.89 -12.06
CA SER A 375 54.26 17.43 -13.27
C SER A 375 53.08 16.50 -12.96
N HIS A 376 53.23 15.65 -11.95
CA HIS A 376 52.19 14.74 -11.47
C HIS A 376 51.05 15.48 -10.73
N ILE A 377 51.38 16.50 -9.94
CA ILE A 377 50.39 17.37 -9.27
C ILE A 377 49.57 18.14 -10.30
N VAL A 378 50.22 18.74 -11.31
CA VAL A 378 49.53 19.44 -12.40
C VAL A 378 48.59 18.50 -13.14
N ARG A 379 49.04 17.27 -13.46
CA ARG A 379 48.19 16.26 -14.08
C ARG A 379 46.99 15.87 -13.21
N ALA A 380 47.18 15.69 -11.91
CA ALA A 380 46.10 15.40 -10.97
C ALA A 380 45.06 16.53 -10.95
N ARG A 381 45.48 17.81 -10.99
CA ARG A 381 44.56 18.96 -11.06
C ARG A 381 43.72 18.98 -12.33
N ILE A 382 44.33 18.66 -13.48
CA ILE A 382 43.60 18.56 -14.76
C ILE A 382 42.53 17.48 -14.65
N ILE A 383 42.89 16.29 -14.14
CA ILE A 383 41.96 15.18 -13.94
C ILE A 383 40.80 15.55 -13.01
N VAL A 384 41.08 16.25 -11.89
CA VAL A 384 40.03 16.72 -10.96
C VAL A 384 39.11 17.74 -11.64
N LYS A 385 39.65 18.63 -12.46
CA LYS A 385 38.85 19.58 -13.25
C LYS A 385 37.91 18.85 -14.22
N ASP A 386 38.42 17.84 -14.91
CA ASP A 386 37.63 17.04 -15.86
C ASP A 386 36.54 16.22 -15.14
N LEU A 387 36.87 15.62 -13.99
CA LEU A 387 35.90 14.97 -13.10
C LEU A 387 34.79 15.94 -12.67
N LYS A 388 35.16 17.16 -12.27
CA LYS A 388 34.19 18.19 -11.87
C LYS A 388 33.26 18.56 -13.02
N GLU A 389 33.77 18.66 -14.25
CA GLU A 389 32.94 18.97 -15.40
C GLU A 389 31.99 17.82 -15.74
N MET A 390 32.45 16.56 -15.68
CA MET A 390 31.57 15.40 -15.84
C MET A 390 30.45 15.35 -14.79
N ILE A 391 30.73 15.66 -13.52
CA ILE A 391 29.70 15.69 -12.47
C ILE A 391 28.67 16.80 -12.74
N LYS A 392 29.08 17.96 -13.27
CA LYS A 392 28.13 19.00 -13.69
C LYS A 392 27.28 18.57 -14.89
N GLU A 393 27.86 17.84 -15.85
CA GLU A 393 27.09 17.29 -16.96
C GLU A 393 26.02 16.32 -16.44
N VAL A 394 26.36 15.47 -15.46
CA VAL A 394 25.42 14.60 -14.76
C VAL A 394 24.31 15.40 -14.07
N ASP A 395 24.65 16.47 -13.33
CA ASP A 395 23.65 17.35 -12.69
C ASP A 395 22.71 18.01 -13.72
N ALA A 396 23.25 18.48 -14.85
CA ALA A 396 22.45 19.05 -15.92
C ALA A 396 21.49 18.01 -16.53
N VAL A 397 21.97 16.77 -16.70
CA VAL A 397 21.18 15.64 -17.18
C VAL A 397 20.07 15.25 -16.19
N GLU A 398 20.37 15.20 -14.89
CA GLU A 398 19.39 14.98 -13.82
C GLU A 398 18.27 16.05 -13.85
N ASN A 399 18.65 17.32 -13.97
CA ASN A 399 17.71 18.42 -14.06
C ASN A 399 16.83 18.34 -15.31
N ARG A 400 17.40 17.94 -16.45
CA ARG A 400 16.64 17.68 -17.68
C ARG A 400 15.65 16.52 -17.49
N LEU A 401 16.08 15.42 -16.87
CA LEU A 401 15.21 14.27 -16.58
C LEU A 401 14.03 14.68 -15.68
N LEU A 402 14.28 15.48 -14.63
CA LEU A 402 13.23 16.05 -13.78
C LEU A 402 12.23 16.91 -14.57
N GLN A 403 12.69 17.68 -15.56
CA GLN A 403 11.81 18.47 -16.43
C GLN A 403 10.94 17.56 -17.30
N LEU A 404 11.51 16.51 -17.90
CA LEU A 404 10.78 15.52 -18.71
C LEU A 404 9.65 14.87 -17.90
N ILE A 405 9.97 14.35 -16.70
CA ILE A 405 8.98 13.76 -15.77
C ILE A 405 7.83 14.74 -15.47
N ASN A 406 8.15 16.01 -15.20
CA ASN A 406 7.10 17.01 -14.92
C ASN A 406 6.22 17.28 -16.13
N LEU A 407 6.81 17.31 -17.33
CA LEU A 407 6.07 17.54 -18.56
C LEU A 407 5.21 16.33 -18.93
N GLU A 408 5.69 15.11 -18.73
CA GLU A 408 4.95 13.87 -18.92
C GLU A 408 3.74 13.79 -17.99
N ARG A 409 3.91 14.08 -16.70
CA ARG A 409 2.79 14.20 -15.76
C ARG A 409 1.72 15.21 -16.21
N LYS A 410 2.11 16.32 -16.86
CA LYS A 410 1.15 17.27 -17.43
C LYS A 410 0.38 16.65 -18.61
N LEU A 411 1.04 15.84 -19.44
CA LEU A 411 0.40 15.11 -20.54
C LEU A 411 -0.55 14.03 -20.02
N LEU A 412 -0.14 13.22 -19.04
CA LEU A 412 -1.00 12.19 -18.42
C LEU A 412 -2.25 12.82 -17.77
N LYS A 413 -2.10 13.96 -17.10
CA LYS A 413 -3.26 14.73 -16.58
C LYS A 413 -4.17 15.26 -17.70
N LYS A 414 -3.63 15.56 -18.88
CA LYS A 414 -4.41 15.99 -20.04
C LYS A 414 -5.13 14.81 -20.68
N GLU A 415 -4.46 13.67 -20.81
CA GLU A 415 -5.05 12.39 -21.25
C GLU A 415 -6.24 12.04 -20.37
N ARG A 416 -6.08 12.06 -19.04
CA ARG A 416 -7.16 11.85 -18.06
C ARG A 416 -8.40 12.75 -18.23
N ARG A 417 -8.26 13.94 -18.83
CA ARG A 417 -9.37 14.86 -19.07
C ARG A 417 -10.06 14.62 -20.41
N ILE A 418 -9.36 14.00 -21.35
CA ILE A 418 -9.84 13.66 -22.69
C ILE A 418 -10.54 12.30 -22.64
N SER A 419 -9.95 11.36 -21.90
CA SER A 419 -10.45 10.03 -21.55
C SER A 419 -11.58 10.12 -20.52
#